data_AF-A0A1F8EK24-F1
#
_entry.id   AF-A0A1F8EK24-F1
#
_cell.length_a   1.000
_cell.length_b   1.000
_cell.length_c   1.000
_cell.angle_alpha   90.00
_cell.angle_beta   90.00
_cell.angle_gamma   90.00
#
_symmetry.space_group_name_H-M   'P 1'
#
loop_
_entity.id
_entity.type
_entity.pdbx_description
1 polymer ?
#
loop_
_entity_poly.entity_id
_entity_poly.type
_entity_poly.pdbx_seq_one_letter_code
_entity_poly.pdbx_strand_id
1 'polypeptide(L)' 'MKIPPNPKTPYILDSDQDKRILKKLNKLAESGFSDEKSLKLMYSQLETDWRTPLENFIDNLLKNNEL' A
#
# COMPACT_ATOMS: atom_id res chain seq x y z
N MET A 1 -4.17 13.93 0.25
CA MET A 1 -4.13 12.89 -0.80
C MET A 1 -5.56 12.43 -1.11
N LYS A 2 -5.89 11.97 -2.34
CA LYS A 2 -7.14 11.23 -2.59
C LYS A 2 -6.97 9.79 -2.10
N ILE A 3 -7.90 9.31 -1.28
CA ILE A 3 -7.87 7.95 -0.69
C ILE A 3 -9.19 7.23 -1.06
N PRO A 4 -9.13 5.94 -1.45
CA PRO A 4 -7.93 5.16 -1.72
C PRO A 4 -7.09 5.78 -2.85
N PRO A 5 -5.75 5.61 -2.82
CA PRO A 5 -4.90 6.08 -3.90
C PRO A 5 -5.34 5.41 -5.21
N ASN A 6 -5.20 6.12 -6.33
CA ASN A 6 -5.52 5.54 -7.61
C ASN A 6 -4.54 4.38 -7.88
N PRO A 7 -5.00 3.12 -7.94
CA PRO A 7 -4.11 1.99 -7.99
C PRO A 7 -3.47 1.88 -9.39
N LYS A 8 -2.25 1.32 -9.47
CA LYS A 8 -1.57 1.12 -10.76
C LYS A 8 -2.16 -0.06 -11.51
N THR A 9 -2.62 -1.07 -10.79
CA THR A 9 -3.36 -2.22 -11.30
C THR A 9 -4.64 -2.44 -10.48
N PRO A 10 -5.66 -3.17 -10.97
CA PRO A 10 -6.86 -3.43 -10.20
C PRO A 10 -6.56 -4.02 -8.82
N TYR A 11 -7.38 -3.71 -7.81
CA TYR A 11 -7.28 -4.39 -6.54
C TYR A 11 -7.79 -5.84 -6.65
N ILE A 12 -7.04 -6.78 -6.09
CA ILE A 12 -7.47 -8.15 -5.84
C ILE A 12 -8.16 -8.16 -4.47
N LEU A 13 -9.50 -8.11 -4.48
CA LEU A 13 -10.33 -8.19 -3.29
C LEU A 13 -11.10 -9.51 -3.25
N ASP A 14 -10.40 -10.59 -3.64
CA ASP A 14 -10.98 -11.90 -3.90
C ASP A 14 -11.44 -12.60 -2.62
N SER A 15 -10.88 -12.22 -1.47
CA SER A 15 -11.30 -12.72 -0.17
C SER A 15 -11.99 -11.66 0.69
N ASP A 16 -12.82 -12.11 1.64
CA ASP A 16 -13.36 -11.22 2.67
C ASP A 16 -12.27 -10.63 3.57
N GLN A 17 -11.09 -11.27 3.63
CA GLN A 17 -9.95 -10.73 4.35
C GLN A 17 -9.41 -9.47 3.65
N ASP A 18 -9.30 -9.48 2.32
CA ASP A 18 -8.81 -8.33 1.55
C ASP A 18 -9.75 -7.13 1.69
N LYS A 19 -11.06 -7.38 1.64
CA LYS A 19 -12.09 -6.35 1.90
C LYS A 19 -11.99 -5.78 3.32
N ARG A 20 -11.73 -6.63 4.32
CA ARG A 20 -11.50 -6.19 5.71
C ARG A 20 -10.22 -5.36 5.84
N ILE A 21 -9.16 -5.73 5.14
CA ILE A 21 -7.89 -4.97 5.11
C ILE A 21 -8.13 -3.60 4.49
N LEU A 22 -8.77 -3.52 3.32
CA LEU A 22 -9.10 -2.24 2.67
C LEU A 22 -9.89 -1.31 3.60
N LYS A 23 -10.91 -1.85 4.29
CA LYS A 23 -11.71 -1.07 5.25
C LYS A 23 -10.87 -0.55 6.43
N LYS A 24 -9.90 -1.32 6.91
CA LYS A 24 -8.98 -0.88 7.97
C LYS A 24 -8.03 0.21 7.46
N LEU A 25 -7.52 0.08 6.24
CA LEU A 25 -6.66 1.09 5.62
C LEU A 25 -7.39 2.41 5.39
N ASN A 26 -8.65 2.38 4.97
CA ASN A 26 -9.46 3.60 4.84
C ASN A 26 -9.65 4.29 6.20
N LYS A 27 -9.94 3.54 7.26
CA LYS A 27 -10.04 4.11 8.62
C LYS A 27 -8.71 4.70 9.12
N LEU A 28 -7.60 4.02 8.84
CA LEU A 28 -6.26 4.50 9.21
C LEU A 28 -5.90 5.78 8.47
N ALA A 29 -6.27 5.89 7.20
CA ALA A 29 -6.14 7.10 6.42
C ALA A 29 -6.97 8.26 7.00
N GLU A 30 -8.22 7.99 7.37
CA GLU A 30 -9.13 8.97 7.98
C GLU A 30 -8.67 9.44 9.36
N SER A 31 -7.93 8.59 10.11
CA SER A 31 -7.42 8.96 11.44
C SER A 31 -6.23 9.93 11.41
N GLY A 32 -5.82 10.41 10.23
CA GLY A 32 -4.70 11.33 10.09
C GLY A 32 -3.33 10.67 10.22
N PHE A 33 -3.22 9.38 9.85
CA PHE A 33 -1.94 8.68 9.82
C PHE A 33 -0.91 9.43 8.97
N SER A 34 0.21 9.80 9.59
CA SER A 34 1.17 10.76 9.03
C SER A 34 2.17 10.15 8.04
N ASP A 35 2.36 8.84 8.06
CA ASP A 35 3.28 8.15 7.15
C ASP A 35 2.57 7.74 5.85
N GLU A 36 2.44 8.74 4.95
CA GLU A 36 1.83 8.56 3.63
C GLU A 36 2.56 7.50 2.78
N LYS A 37 3.87 7.32 2.96
CA LYS A 37 4.67 6.36 2.18
C LYS A 37 4.32 4.93 2.57
N SER A 38 4.29 4.65 3.87
CA SER A 38 3.86 3.34 4.38
C SER A 38 2.40 3.06 4.05
N LEU A 39 1.53 4.06 4.14
CA LEU A 39 0.13 3.92 3.79
C LEU A 39 -0.06 3.54 2.31
N LYS A 40 0.66 4.21 1.38
CA LYS A 40 0.64 3.84 -0.04
C LYS A 40 1.15 2.42 -0.29
N LEU A 41 2.22 2.03 0.39
CA LEU A 41 2.76 0.67 0.27
C LEU A 41 1.72 -0.37 0.74
N MET A 42 0.98 -0.09 1.82
CA MET A 42 -0.07 -0.98 2.30
C MET A 42 -1.23 -1.11 1.30
N TYR A 43 -1.66 0.00 0.66
CA TYR A 43 -2.66 -0.07 -0.42
C TYR A 43 -2.16 -0.86 -1.63
N SER A 44 -0.88 -0.73 -2.00
CA SER A 44 -0.34 -1.46 -3.14
C SER A 44 -0.29 -2.98 -2.90
N GLN A 45 -0.32 -3.44 -1.64
CA GLN A 45 -0.40 -4.87 -1.33
C GLN A 45 -1.74 -5.50 -1.70
N LEU A 46 -2.76 -4.68 -1.95
CA LEU A 46 -4.07 -5.12 -2.42
C LEU A 46 -4.15 -5.13 -3.95
N GLU A 47 -3.12 -4.66 -4.67
CA GLU A 47 -3.10 -4.63 -6.14
C GLU A 47 -2.68 -5.98 -6.74
N THR A 48 -3.11 -6.24 -7.98
CA THR A 48 -2.69 -7.45 -8.72
C THR A 48 -1.19 -7.59 -8.82
N ASP A 49 -0.52 -6.47 -9.13
CA ASP A 49 0.92 -6.41 -9.21
C ASP A 49 1.53 -5.78 -7.96
N TRP A 50 1.17 -6.28 -6.78
CA TRP A 50 1.73 -5.80 -5.51
C TRP A 50 3.24 -6.04 -5.37
N ARG A 51 3.80 -6.97 -6.15
CA ARG A 51 5.21 -7.36 -6.09
C ARG A 51 6.13 -6.23 -6.53
N THR A 52 5.83 -5.56 -7.64
CA THR A 52 6.63 -4.43 -8.14
C THR A 52 6.76 -3.25 -7.16
N PRO A 53 5.69 -2.71 -6.54
CA PRO A 53 5.84 -1.64 -5.55
C PRO A 53 6.55 -2.11 -4.28
N LEU A 54 6.42 -3.39 -3.89
CA LEU A 54 7.21 -3.95 -2.79
C LEU A 54 8.70 -4.06 -3.13
N GLU A 55 9.04 -4.61 -4.30
CA GLU A 55 10.41 -4.73 -4.79
C GLU A 55 11.09 -3.35 -4.85
N ASN A 56 10.44 -2.36 -5.45
CA ASN A 56 10.96 -0.98 -5.47
C ASN A 56 11.14 -0.41 -4.06
N PHE A 57 10.26 -0.75 -3.11
CA PHE A 57 10.41 -0.30 -1.73
C PHE A 57 11.64 -0.92 -1.07
N ILE A 58 11.85 -2.23 -1.27
CA ILE A 58 13.02 -2.98 -0.78
C ILE A 58 14.30 -2.43 -1.42
N ASP A 59 14.34 -2.24 -2.73
CA ASP A 59 15.49 -1.67 -3.45
C ASP A 59 15.89 -0.30 -2.91
N ASN A 60 14.91 0.55 -2.63
CA ASN A 60 15.17 1.86 -2.04
C ASN A 60 15.70 1.76 -0.60
N LEU A 61 15.25 0.77 0.19
CA LEU A 61 15.80 0.53 1.51
C LEU A 61 17.24 0.02 1.43
N LEU A 62 17.54 -0.87 0.49
CA LEU A 62 18.90 -1.38 0.30
C LEU A 62 19.85 -0.26 -0.14
N LYS A 63 19.47 0.55 -1.13
CA LYS A 63 20.26 1.70 -1.59
C LYS A 63 20.51 2.75 -0.50
N ASN A 64 19.56 2.95 0.41
CA ASN A 64 19.69 3.91 1.51
C ASN A 64 20.46 3.33 2.72
N ASN A 65 20.70 2.02 2.78
CA ASN A 65 21.46 1.34 3.83
C ASN A 65 22.86 0.91 3.39
N GLU A 66 23.23 1.08 2.12
CA GLU A 66 24.62 1.01 1.68
C GLU A 66 25.36 2.25 2.20
N LEU A 67 26.15 2.03 3.28
CA LEU A 67 27.16 2.92 3.85
C LEU A 67 28.40 3.02 2.94
#